data_AF-A0A2V9JNB5-F1
#
_entry.id   AF-A0A2V9JNB5-F1
#
_cell.length_a   1.000
_cell.length_b   1.000
_cell.length_c   1.000
_cell.angle_alpha   90.00
_cell.angle_beta   90.00
_cell.angle_gamma   90.00
#
_symmetry.space_group_name_H-M   'P 1'
#
loop_
_entity.id
_entity.type
_entity.pdbx_description
1 polymer ?
#
loop_
_entity_poly.entity_id
_entity_poly.type
_entity_poly.pdbx_seq_one_letter_code
_entity_poly.pdbx_strand_id
1 'polypeptide(L)'
;LSDAPKGVPLVVGTFRIGDVGIVGLPCEPLLGIGRQIRAGGELPLTIPVGYMNDNVAYVPDGPNLGDHDYQSAFYRYTTSFLPYRKPGGDLLARAGLRMLKQLTPTTQKA
;
A
#
# COMPACT_ATOMS: atom_id res chain seq x y z
N LEU A 1 9.65 -25.04 8.87
CA LEU A 1 9.45 -23.71 8.22
C LEU A 1 10.63 -22.76 8.46
N SER A 2 11.83 -23.23 8.82
CA SER A 2 13.02 -22.37 8.96
C SER A 2 13.39 -21.66 7.66
N ASP A 3 13.11 -22.31 6.53
CA ASP A 3 13.54 -21.90 5.19
C ASP A 3 12.44 -21.13 4.44
N ALA A 4 11.30 -20.88 5.09
CA ALA A 4 10.22 -20.11 4.48
C ALA A 4 10.62 -18.64 4.28
N PRO A 5 10.25 -18.00 3.15
CA PRO A 5 10.49 -16.58 2.94
C PRO A 5 9.90 -15.74 4.08
N LYS A 6 10.73 -14.87 4.67
CA LYS A 6 10.29 -13.97 5.76
C LYS A 6 9.64 -12.68 5.25
N GLY A 7 9.63 -12.48 3.94
CA GLY A 7 9.05 -11.34 3.27
C GLY A 7 9.00 -11.58 1.76
N VAL A 8 8.22 -10.74 1.08
CA VAL A 8 8.05 -10.76 -0.37
C VAL A 8 8.24 -9.32 -0.86
N PRO A 9 9.06 -9.08 -1.90
CA PRO A 9 9.18 -7.76 -2.48
C PRO A 9 7.87 -7.39 -3.18
N LEU A 10 7.37 -6.18 -2.93
CA LEU A 10 6.16 -5.65 -3.54
C LEU A 10 6.50 -4.34 -4.26
N VAL A 11 6.00 -4.20 -5.49
CA VAL A 11 6.27 -3.02 -6.32
C VAL A 11 5.21 -1.95 -6.06
N VAL A 12 5.63 -0.83 -5.48
CA VAL A 12 4.80 0.37 -5.33
C VAL A 12 5.29 1.39 -6.35
N GLY A 13 4.35 2.09 -6.99
CA GLY A 13 4.65 3.14 -7.96
C GLY A 13 3.88 4.41 -7.66
N THR A 14 4.45 5.56 -8.00
CA THR A 14 3.76 6.83 -7.88
C THR A 14 4.05 7.70 -9.08
N PHE A 15 3.07 8.49 -9.48
CA PHE A 15 3.27 9.57 -10.43
C PHE A 15 2.38 10.74 -10.04
N ARG A 16 2.77 11.92 -10.53
CA ARG A 16 2.07 13.17 -10.29
C ARG A 16 1.64 13.77 -11.61
N ILE A 17 0.40 14.23 -11.67
CA ILE A 17 -0.15 14.96 -12.80
C ILE A 17 -0.70 16.28 -12.26
N GLY A 18 0.02 17.38 -12.45
CA GLY A 18 -0.33 18.68 -11.88
C GLY A 18 -0.50 18.60 -10.37
N ASP A 19 -1.70 18.91 -9.86
CA ASP A 19 -2.02 18.90 -8.43
C ASP A 19 -2.62 17.57 -7.94
N VAL A 20 -2.54 16.52 -8.77
CA VAL A 20 -3.03 15.18 -8.44
C VAL A 20 -1.85 14.22 -8.26
N GLY A 21 -1.78 13.59 -7.09
CA GLY A 21 -0.86 12.49 -6.80
C GLY A 21 -1.56 11.15 -6.95
N ILE A 22 -0.91 10.21 -7.62
CA ILE A 22 -1.40 8.83 -7.74
C ILE A 22 -0.42 7.90 -7.03
N VAL A 23 -0.94 7.10 -6.11
CA VAL A 23 -0.19 6.06 -5.39
C VAL A 23 -0.73 4.71 -5.81
N GLY A 24 0.00 4.03 -6.68
CA GLY A 24 -0.36 2.71 -7.15
C GLY A 24 0.22 1.60 -6.31
N LEU A 25 -0.60 0.60 -6.04
CA LEU A 25 -0.37 -0.50 -5.11
C LEU A 25 -0.54 -1.83 -5.84
N PRO A 26 0.29 -2.84 -5.54
CA PRO A 26 0.25 -4.15 -6.23
C PRO A 26 -0.85 -5.08 -5.69
N CYS A 27 -1.89 -4.52 -5.07
CA CYS A 27 -2.93 -5.27 -4.37
C CYS A 27 -4.25 -4.49 -4.42
N GLU A 28 -5.31 -5.10 -3.90
CA GLU A 28 -6.53 -4.39 -3.52
C GLU A 28 -6.24 -3.52 -2.29
N PRO A 29 -6.41 -2.19 -2.36
CA PRO A 29 -6.20 -1.33 -1.20
C PRO A 29 -7.39 -1.43 -0.24
N LEU A 30 -7.12 -1.93 0.97
CA LEU A 30 -8.10 -1.84 2.05
C LEU A 30 -8.31 -0.38 2.47
N LEU A 31 -9.48 -0.10 3.05
CA LEU A 31 -9.91 1.25 3.42
C LEU A 31 -8.88 1.97 4.31
N GLY A 32 -8.23 1.26 5.23
CA GLY A 32 -7.21 1.84 6.11
C GLY A 32 -5.98 2.32 5.35
N ILE A 33 -5.51 1.57 4.36
CA ILE A 33 -4.40 1.97 3.47
C ILE A 33 -4.78 3.22 2.67
N GLY A 34 -5.97 3.22 2.08
CA GLY A 34 -6.47 4.37 1.32
C GLY A 34 -6.59 5.64 2.19
N ARG A 35 -7.06 5.50 3.44
CA ARG A 35 -7.13 6.60 4.42
C ARG A 35 -5.74 7.12 4.78
N GLN A 36 -4.76 6.24 5.00
CA GLN A 36 -3.38 6.65 5.28
C GLN A 36 -2.78 7.45 4.11
N ILE A 37 -2.98 6.97 2.87
CA ILE A 37 -2.51 7.67 1.66
C ILE A 37 -3.17 9.04 1.51
N ARG A 38 -4.50 9.12 1.69
CA ARG A 38 -5.21 10.39 1.60
C ARG A 38 -4.78 11.39 2.67
N ALA A 39 -4.58 10.94 3.90
CA ALA A 39 -4.19 11.79 5.02
C ALA A 39 -2.74 12.26 4.95
N GLY A 40 -1.84 11.46 4.37
CA GLY A 40 -0.42 11.79 4.26
C GLY A 40 -0.01 12.47 2.96
N GLY A 41 -0.92 12.62 1.99
CA GLY A 41 -0.66 13.29 0.72
C GLY A 41 -0.48 14.80 0.90
N GLU A 42 0.55 15.38 0.28
CA GLU A 42 0.83 16.82 0.32
C GLU A 42 0.14 17.59 -0.83
N LEU A 43 -0.45 16.88 -1.80
CA LEU A 43 -1.16 17.46 -2.94
C LEU A 43 -2.66 17.59 -2.65
N PRO A 44 -3.36 18.57 -3.28
CA PRO A 44 -4.80 18.75 -3.11
C PRO A 44 -5.64 17.48 -3.29
N LEU A 45 -5.22 16.59 -4.19
CA LEU A 45 -5.83 15.29 -4.38
C LEU A 45 -4.76 14.20 -4.43
N THR A 46 -4.87 13.20 -3.56
CA THR A 46 -4.04 12.00 -3.60
C THR A 46 -4.94 10.77 -3.71
N ILE A 47 -4.75 9.98 -4.77
CA ILE A 47 -5.62 8.84 -5.13
C ILE A 47 -4.83 7.53 -4.94
N PRO A 48 -5.29 6.62 -4.07
CA PRO A 48 -4.80 5.25 -4.05
C PRO A 48 -5.38 4.47 -5.25
N VAL A 49 -4.52 3.77 -5.98
CA VAL A 49 -4.89 2.93 -7.13
C VAL A 49 -4.45 1.50 -6.87
N GLY A 50 -5.38 0.56 -6.86
CA GLY A 50 -5.09 -0.86 -6.70
C GLY A 50 -4.59 -1.52 -7.98
N TYR A 51 -4.05 -2.73 -7.83
CA TYR A 51 -3.66 -3.62 -8.94
C TYR A 51 -2.71 -2.97 -9.97
N MET A 52 -1.84 -2.07 -9.52
CA MET A 52 -0.86 -1.43 -10.39
C MET A 52 0.47 -2.19 -10.36
N ASN A 53 1.02 -2.47 -11.54
CA ASN A 53 2.28 -3.18 -11.79
C ASN A 53 2.33 -4.67 -11.37
N ASP A 54 1.49 -5.11 -10.42
CA ASP A 54 1.43 -6.49 -9.94
C ASP A 54 0.08 -6.78 -9.25
N ASN A 55 -0.17 -8.05 -8.89
CA ASN A 55 -1.37 -8.51 -8.20
C ASN A 55 -1.07 -9.58 -7.13
N VAL A 56 -0.99 -9.15 -5.87
CA VAL A 56 -0.87 -10.03 -4.70
C VAL A 56 -2.18 -10.18 -3.92
N ALA A 57 -3.31 -9.95 -4.59
CA ALA A 57 -4.65 -9.93 -3.99
C ALA A 57 -4.76 -8.94 -2.81
N TYR A 58 -4.65 -9.40 -1.57
CA TYR A 58 -4.89 -8.58 -0.38
C TYR A 58 -3.64 -8.40 0.46
N VAL A 59 -3.40 -7.16 0.89
CA VAL A 59 -2.40 -6.84 1.92
C VAL A 59 -3.08 -5.99 2.98
N PRO A 60 -3.42 -6.53 4.16
CA PRO A 60 -4.12 -5.76 5.18
C PRO A 60 -3.23 -4.73 5.89
N ASP A 61 -3.79 -3.57 6.23
CA ASP A 61 -3.19 -2.62 7.18
C ASP A 61 -3.30 -3.14 8.62
N GLY A 62 -2.54 -2.53 9.53
CA GLY A 62 -2.36 -3.07 10.88
C GLY A 62 -3.64 -3.48 11.62
N PRO A 63 -4.68 -2.63 11.69
CA PRO A 63 -5.95 -2.96 12.35
C PRO A 63 -6.74 -4.10 11.70
N ASN A 64 -6.55 -4.36 10.41
CA ASN A 64 -7.33 -5.34 9.63
C ASN A 64 -6.59 -6.67 9.45
N LEU A 65 -5.72 -7.03 10.41
CA LEU A 65 -5.09 -8.35 10.48
C LEU A 65 -5.86 -9.25 11.47
N GLY A 66 -5.62 -10.57 11.41
CA GLY A 66 -6.15 -11.50 12.42
C GLY A 66 -7.35 -12.32 11.97
N ASP A 67 -7.56 -12.49 10.67
CA ASP A 67 -8.55 -13.40 10.08
C ASP A 67 -10.00 -13.10 10.47
N HIS A 68 -10.30 -11.81 10.71
CA HIS A 68 -11.64 -11.33 11.08
C HIS A 68 -12.55 -11.10 9.86
N ASP A 69 -11.98 -11.09 8.66
CA ASP A 69 -12.68 -10.96 7.38
C ASP A 69 -12.00 -11.79 6.28
N TYR A 70 -12.60 -11.79 5.08
CA TYR A 70 -12.05 -12.54 3.95
C TYR A 70 -10.67 -12.03 3.54
N GLN A 71 -10.47 -10.73 3.47
CA GLN A 71 -9.24 -10.09 3.01
C GLN A 71 -8.05 -10.42 3.92
N SER A 72 -8.26 -10.48 5.22
CA SER A 72 -7.25 -10.83 6.21
C SER A 72 -6.98 -12.34 6.28
N ALA A 73 -7.99 -13.16 5.98
CA ALA A 73 -7.89 -14.62 5.98
C ALA A 73 -7.61 -15.26 4.61
N PHE A 74 -7.48 -14.47 3.53
CA PHE A 74 -7.50 -14.99 2.15
C PHE A 74 -6.43 -16.06 1.88
N TYR A 75 -5.28 -15.97 2.56
CA TYR A 75 -4.17 -16.91 2.45
C TYR A 75 -4.60 -18.36 2.71
N ARG A 76 -5.65 -18.59 3.51
CA ARG A 76 -6.22 -19.93 3.79
C ARG A 76 -6.80 -20.61 2.55
N TYR A 77 -7.12 -19.82 1.52
CA TYR A 77 -7.71 -20.26 0.26
C TYR A 77 -6.73 -20.21 -0.92
N THR A 78 -5.43 -20.04 -0.63
CA THR A 78 -4.37 -20.03 -1.65
C THR A 78 -3.25 -20.99 -1.25
N THR A 79 -2.44 -21.42 -2.22
CA THR A 79 -1.20 -22.17 -1.97
C THR A 79 0.06 -21.31 -2.02
N SER A 80 -0.08 -20.03 -2.39
CA SER A 80 1.05 -19.14 -2.72
C SER A 80 1.33 -18.07 -1.67
N PHE A 81 0.43 -17.84 -0.72
CA PHE A 81 0.56 -16.78 0.28
C PHE A 81 0.58 -17.32 1.71
N LEU A 82 1.46 -16.74 2.53
CA LEU A 82 1.47 -16.88 3.97
C LEU A 82 0.75 -15.67 4.61
N PRO A 83 0.25 -15.78 5.85
CA PRO A 83 -0.40 -14.66 6.52
C PRO A 83 0.56 -13.48 6.71
N TYR A 84 0.11 -12.29 6.32
CA TYR A 84 0.83 -11.04 6.61
C TYR A 84 0.86 -10.74 8.10
N ARG A 85 1.84 -9.92 8.51
CA ARG A 85 1.98 -9.40 9.87
C ARG A 85 2.06 -7.89 9.86
N LYS A 86 1.81 -7.27 11.01
CA LYS A 86 2.05 -5.84 11.20
C LYS A 86 3.53 -5.53 10.90
N PRO A 87 3.87 -4.45 10.18
CA PRO A 87 2.97 -3.42 9.63
C PRO A 87 2.80 -3.50 8.10
N GLY A 88 2.44 -4.67 7.53
CA GLY A 88 2.41 -4.95 6.09
C GLY A 88 1.76 -3.88 5.20
N GLY A 89 0.43 -3.73 5.24
CA GLY A 89 -0.28 -2.73 4.43
C GLY A 89 0.12 -1.28 4.76
N ASP A 90 0.49 -1.01 6.02
CA ASP A 90 0.98 0.32 6.44
C ASP A 90 2.33 0.66 5.78
N LEU A 91 3.16 -0.34 5.45
CA LEU A 91 4.40 -0.13 4.71
C LEU A 91 4.13 0.26 3.26
N LEU A 92 3.06 -0.26 2.65
CA LEU A 92 2.66 0.14 1.30
C LEU A 92 2.25 1.61 1.24
N ALA A 93 1.37 2.04 2.16
CA ALA A 93 0.97 3.45 2.25
C ALA A 93 2.18 4.37 2.47
N ARG A 94 3.05 4.03 3.42
CA ARG A 94 4.25 4.81 3.71
C ARG A 94 5.23 4.84 2.55
N ALA A 95 5.42 3.73 1.83
CA ALA A 95 6.28 3.69 0.65
C ALA A 95 5.75 4.60 -0.46
N GLY A 96 4.46 4.50 -0.76
CA GLY A 96 3.80 5.35 -1.75
C GLY A 96 3.93 6.83 -1.42
N LEU A 97 3.61 7.22 -0.18
CA LEU A 97 3.74 8.63 0.24
C LEU A 97 5.18 9.14 0.17
N ARG A 98 6.18 8.33 0.55
CA ARG A 98 7.59 8.70 0.41
C ARG A 98 7.98 8.93 -1.04
N MET A 99 7.51 8.10 -1.96
CA MET A 99 7.79 8.27 -3.39
C MET A 99 7.07 9.48 -3.97
N LEU A 100 5.79 9.68 -3.63
CA LEU A 100 5.02 10.84 -4.09
C LEU A 100 5.66 12.15 -3.62
N LYS A 101 6.18 12.20 -2.39
CA LYS A 101 6.90 13.36 -1.85
C LYS A 101 8.15 13.73 -2.67
N GLN A 102 8.79 12.76 -3.34
CA GLN A 102 9.93 13.07 -4.22
C GLN A 102 9.48 13.76 -5.51
N LEU A 103 8.19 13.73 -5.83
CA LEU A 103 7.56 14.35 -7.00
C LEU A 103 6.83 15.67 -6.66
N THR A 104 6.72 16.01 -5.37
CA THR A 104 6.18 17.30 -4.92
C THR A 104 7.30 18.33 -4.86
N PRO A 105 7.13 19.54 -5.42
CA PRO A 105 8.16 20.55 -5.41
C PRO A 105 8.31 21.01 -3.96
N THR A 106 9.53 21.18 -3.48
CA THR A 106 9.73 21.84 -2.19
C THR A 106 9.26 23.28 -2.37
N THR A 107 8.17 23.67 -1.72
CA THR A 107 7.74 25.07 -1.71
C THR A 107 8.85 25.87 -1.04
N GLN A 108 9.71 26.53 -1.82
CA GLN A 108 10.49 27.65 -1.30
C GLN A 108 9.47 28.70 -0.92
N LYS A 109 9.28 28.92 0.39
CA LYS A 109 8.57 30.10 0.88
C LYS A 109 9.35 31.31 0.37
N ALA A 110 8.74 32.06 -0.54
CA ALA A 110 9.13 33.43 -0.84
C ALA A 110 8.84 34.33 0.37
#